data_AF-A0A366GM44-F1
#
_entry.id   AF-A0A366GM44-F1
#
_cell.length_a   1.000
_cell.length_b   1.000
_cell.length_c   1.000
_cell.angle_alpha   90.00
_cell.angle_beta   90.00
_cell.angle_gamma   90.00
#
_symmetry.space_group_name_H-M   'P 1'
#
loop_
_entity.id
_entity.type
_entity.pdbx_description
1 polymer ?
#
loop_
_entity_poly.entity_id
_entity_poly.type
_entity_poly.pdbx_seq_one_letter_code
_entity_poly.pdbx_strand_id
1 'polypeptide(L)' 'MRPRRFEYLISYKYYQNNGNADCTYLFNSRSKLNSRKNVLDLMDLLKEKCNAHTVVINNIQLLREKRAL' A
#
# COMPACT_ATOMS: atom_id res chain seq x y z
N MET A 1 8.23 25.38 1.22
CA MET A 1 7.52 24.43 0.32
C MET A 1 6.52 23.65 1.16
N ARG A 2 5.21 23.67 0.85
CA ARG A 2 4.23 22.87 1.61
C ARG A 2 4.40 21.38 1.32
N PRO A 3 4.27 20.49 2.30
CA PRO A 3 4.47 19.05 2.09
C PRO A 3 3.39 18.51 1.15
N ARG A 4 3.81 17.82 0.08
CA ARG A 4 2.90 17.11 -0.81
C ARG A 4 2.38 15.87 -0.09
N ARG A 5 1.09 15.59 -0.23
CA ARG A 5 0.49 14.33 0.24
C ARG A 5 0.02 13.53 -0.97
N PHE A 6 0.41 12.27 -0.99
CA PHE A 6 0.07 11.30 -2.03
C PHE A 6 -0.84 10.24 -1.42
N GLU A 7 -1.97 10.02 -2.06
CA GLU A 7 -2.98 9.05 -1.65
C GLU A 7 -3.03 7.94 -2.69
N TYR A 8 -2.88 6.70 -2.25
CA TYR A 8 -2.84 5.51 -3.10
C TYR A 8 -3.92 4.54 -2.70
N LEU A 9 -4.59 3.92 -3.68
CA LEU A 9 -5.40 2.73 -3.48
C LEU A 9 -4.57 1.51 -3.85
N ILE A 10 -4.38 0.62 -2.89
CA ILE A 10 -3.60 -0.60 -3.05
C ILE A 10 -4.56 -1.78 -3.00
N SER A 11 -4.66 -2.50 -4.10
CA SER A 11 -5.36 -3.78 -4.15
C SER A 11 -4.34 -4.88 -3.93
N TYR A 12 -4.55 -5.72 -2.92
CA TYR A 12 -3.63 -6.80 -2.59
C TYR A 12 -4.39 -8.06 -2.20
N LYS A 13 -3.77 -9.19 -2.47
CA LYS A 13 -4.23 -10.51 -2.04
C LYS A 13 -3.31 -11.00 -0.95
N TYR A 14 -3.86 -11.44 0.17
CA TYR A 14 -3.06 -12.05 1.23
C TYR A 14 -3.37 -13.53 1.36
N TYR A 15 -2.37 -14.29 1.79
CA TYR A 15 -2.41 -15.73 1.94
C TYR A 15 -2.12 -16.09 3.38
N GLN A 16 -3.02 -16.90 3.96
CA GLN A 16 -2.91 -17.46 5.30
C GLN A 16 -3.10 -18.98 5.20
N ASN A 17 -2.67 -19.72 6.23
CA ASN A 17 -2.64 -21.20 6.21
C ASN A 17 -3.96 -21.86 5.77
N ASN A 18 -5.11 -21.22 6.00
CA ASN A 18 -6.43 -21.76 5.67
C ASN A 18 -7.18 -21.00 4.55
N GLY A 19 -6.54 -20.08 3.83
CA GLY A 19 -7.23 -19.38 2.75
C GLY A 19 -6.49 -18.19 2.17
N ASN A 20 -7.10 -17.60 1.15
CA ASN A 20 -6.66 -16.34 0.58
C ASN A 20 -7.85 -15.37 0.54
N ALA A 21 -7.55 -14.08 0.60
CA ALA A 21 -8.56 -13.05 0.48
C ALA A 21 -8.01 -11.84 -0.28
N ASP A 22 -8.87 -11.25 -1.10
CA ASP A 22 -8.62 -10.03 -1.83
C ASP A 22 -9.04 -8.83 -0.97
N CYS A 23 -8.16 -7.84 -0.86
CA CYS A 23 -8.33 -6.67 -0.01
C CYS A 23 -7.92 -5.39 -0.73
N THR A 24 -8.48 -4.29 -0.28
CA THR A 24 -8.12 -2.95 -0.72
C THR A 24 -7.72 -2.10 0.48
N TYR A 25 -6.59 -1.40 0.36
CA TYR A 25 -6.09 -0.52 1.39
C TYR A 25 -5.79 0.87 0.83
N LEU A 26 -6.25 1.89 1.53
CA LEU A 26 -5.97 3.27 1.20
C LEU A 26 -4.72 3.74 1.97
N PHE A 27 -3.65 4.03 1.23
CA PHE A 27 -2.35 4.40 1.78
C PHE A 27 -2.03 5.86 1.52
N ASN A 28 -1.73 6.57 2.60
CA ASN A 28 -1.34 7.98 2.56
C ASN A 28 0.16 8.11 2.81
N SER A 29 0.87 8.75 1.89
CA SER A 29 2.30 9.00 1.99
C SER A 29 2.63 10.48 1.82
N ARG A 30 3.71 10.93 2.48
CA ARG A 30 4.30 12.26 2.28
C ARG A 30 5.28 12.28 1.09
N SER A 31 5.68 11.11 0.60
CA SER A 31 6.59 10.93 -0.53
C SER A 31 5.96 10.03 -1.60
N LYS A 32 6.42 10.17 -2.84
CA LYS A 32 5.92 9.36 -3.94
C LYS A 32 6.44 7.91 -3.81
N LEU A 33 5.57 6.93 -4.06
CA LEU A 33 5.92 5.51 -4.12
C LEU A 33 6.69 5.24 -5.43
N ASN A 34 7.96 5.62 -5.49
CA ASN A 34 8.80 5.50 -6.69
C ASN A 34 9.89 4.45 -6.58
N SER A 35 10.19 3.98 -5.36
CA SER A 35 11.28 3.05 -5.11
C SER A 35 10.75 1.66 -4.81
N ARG A 36 11.48 0.64 -5.30
CA ARG A 36 11.25 -0.76 -4.94
C ARG A 36 11.25 -0.98 -3.44
N LYS A 37 12.11 -0.24 -2.71
CA LYS A 37 12.16 -0.29 -1.24
C LYS A 37 10.82 0.11 -0.61
N ASN A 38 10.20 1.19 -1.09
CA ASN A 38 8.91 1.66 -0.56
C ASN A 38 7.79 0.63 -0.78
N VAL A 39 7.86 -0.15 -1.86
CA VAL A 39 6.88 -1.22 -2.15
C VAL A 39 7.10 -2.42 -1.23
N LEU A 40 8.36 -2.76 -0.92
CA LEU A 40 8.68 -3.82 0.04
C LEU A 40 8.23 -3.43 1.46
N ASP A 41 8.55 -2.22 1.90
CA ASP A 41 8.11 -1.69 3.20
C ASP A 41 6.58 -1.71 3.31
N LEU A 42 5.87 -1.41 2.21
CA LEU A 42 4.42 -1.49 2.13
C LEU A 42 3.91 -2.94 2.23
N MET A 43 4.56 -3.90 1.55
CA MET A 43 4.20 -5.32 1.63
C MET A 43 4.37 -5.86 3.05
N ASP A 44 5.45 -5.51 3.74
CA ASP A 44 5.68 -5.93 5.12
C ASP A 44 4.64 -5.35 6.07
N LEU A 45 4.28 -4.06 5.91
CA LEU A 45 3.20 -3.44 6.67
C LEU A 45 1.84 -4.12 6.44
N LEU A 46 1.55 -4.55 5.21
CA LEU A 46 0.32 -5.29 4.89
C LEU A 46 0.33 -6.71 5.48
N LYS A 47 1.48 -7.39 5.47
CA LYS A 47 1.63 -8.71 6.10
C LYS A 47 1.38 -8.65 7.60
N GLU A 48 1.98 -7.66 8.29
CA GLU A 48 1.77 -7.45 9.72
C GLU A 48 0.30 -7.15 10.04
N LYS A 49 -0.34 -6.25 9.28
CA LYS A 49 -1.76 -5.91 9.49
C LYS A 49 -2.71 -7.09 9.30
N CYS A 50 -2.47 -7.93 8.30
CA CYS A 50 -3.34 -9.06 7.98
C CYS A 50 -2.93 -10.36 8.68
N ASN A 51 -1.86 -10.35 9.49
CA ASN A 51 -1.22 -11.55 10.04
C ASN A 51 -1.07 -12.66 8.98
N ALA A 52 -0.61 -12.27 7.79
CA ALA A 52 -0.55 -13.10 6.60
C ALA A 52 0.88 -13.58 6.34
N HIS A 53 1.01 -14.80 5.82
CA HIS A 53 2.31 -15.36 5.49
C HIS A 53 2.90 -14.70 4.24
N THR A 54 2.04 -14.42 3.26
CA THR A 54 2.40 -13.78 2.00
C THR A 54 1.34 -12.76 1.61
N VAL A 55 1.80 -11.63 1.04
CA VAL A 55 0.95 -10.61 0.43
C VAL A 55 1.45 -10.37 -0.99
N VAL A 56 0.52 -10.37 -1.94
CA VAL A 56 0.75 -10.05 -3.34
C VAL A 56 0.00 -8.77 -3.64
N ILE A 57 0.71 -7.72 -4.04
CA ILE A 57 0.09 -6.47 -4.47
C ILE A 57 -0.31 -6.64 -5.94
N ASN A 58 -1.60 -6.56 -6.21
CA ASN A 58 -2.17 -6.69 -7.56
C ASN A 58 -2.17 -5.35 -8.29
N ASN A 59 -2.45 -4.26 -7.56
CA ASN A 59 -2.53 -2.92 -8.15
C ASN A 59 -2.16 -1.85 -7.12
N ILE A 60 -1.50 -0.78 -7.58
CA ILE A 60 -1.25 0.45 -6.83
C ILE A 60 -1.70 1.61 -7.70
N GLN A 61 -2.80 2.24 -7.34
CA GLN A 61 -3.36 3.38 -8.06
C GLN A 61 -3.15 4.67 -7.27
N LEU A 62 -2.50 5.67 -7.86
CA LEU A 62 -2.44 7.01 -7.28
C LEU A 62 -3.82 7.68 -7.43
N LEU A 63 -4.49 7.97 -6.31
CA LEU A 63 -5.78 8.64 -6.29
C LEU A 63 -5.65 10.15 -6.25
N ARG A 64 -4.66 10.66 -5.51
CA ARG A 64 -4.55 12.10 -5.25
C ARG A 64 -3.13 12.57 -5.01
N GLU A 65 -2.78 13.69 -5.62
CA GLU A 65 -1.64 14.52 -5.24
C GLU A 65 -2.19 15.84 -4.71
N LYS A 66 -2.35 15.96 -3.38
CA LYS A 66 -2.78 17.22 -2.77
C LYS A 66 -1.54 18.06 -2.43
N ARG A 67 -1.49 19.27 -2.99
CA ARG A 67 -0.74 20.39 -2.42
C ARG A 67 -1.59 20.96 -1.29
N ALA A 68 -1.05 21.09 -0.09
CA ALA A 68 -1.78 21.76 0.98
C ALA A 68 -2.08 23.22 0.52
N LEU A 69 -3.36 23.60 0.59
CA LEU A 69 -3.89 24.94 0.25
C LEU A 69 -3.48 26.00 1.28
#